data_AF-A0A2G9SFA8-F1
#
_entry.id   AF-A0A2G9SFA8-F1
#
_cell.length_a   1.000
_cell.length_b   1.000
_cell.length_c   1.000
_cell.angle_alpha   90.00
_cell.angle_beta   90.00
_cell.angle_gamma   90.00
#
_symmetry.space_group_name_H-M   'P 1'
#
loop_
_entity.id
_entity.type
_entity.pdbx_description
1 polymer ?
#
loop_
_entity_poly.entity_id
_entity_poly.type
_entity_poly.pdbx_seq_one_letter_code
_entity_poly.pdbx_strand_id
1 'polypeptide(L)'
;MKAATQWEADLGPIGGEQWEEALQAVNTCSLNVSQKISQLYILLRVHCTPVKLSKMGKTPNLMCGKCRAVPGDLIHLLWRCPKLYRYWTEVLATLNRVFQTNVPLDPLGCLLGVLEGAILEEVTRMAFARALFQAS
;
A
#
# COMPACT_ATOMS: atom_id res chain seq x y z
N MET A 1 -8.54 16.10 -5.58
CA MET A 1 -7.87 15.09 -6.44
C MET A 1 -8.69 13.81 -6.45
N LYS A 2 -8.93 13.18 -7.61
CA LYS A 2 -9.74 11.94 -7.73
C LYS A 2 -9.15 10.75 -6.96
N ALA A 3 -7.83 10.70 -6.76
CA ALA A 3 -7.17 9.61 -6.04
C ALA A 3 -7.41 9.68 -4.51
N ALA A 4 -7.36 10.88 -3.92
CA ALA A 4 -7.58 11.08 -2.49
C ALA A 4 -8.99 10.62 -2.07
N THR A 5 -10.03 11.05 -2.79
CA THR A 5 -11.42 10.64 -2.51
C THR A 5 -11.65 9.13 -2.68
N GLN A 6 -10.91 8.49 -3.58
CA GLN A 6 -10.95 7.04 -3.75
C GLN A 6 -10.23 6.30 -2.64
N TRP A 7 -9.14 6.85 -2.11
CA TRP A 7 -8.48 6.30 -0.92
C TRP A 7 -9.35 6.45 0.31
N GLU A 8 -10.02 7.59 0.48
CA GLU A 8 -10.95 7.81 1.58
C GLU A 8 -12.11 6.82 1.58
N ALA A 9 -12.66 6.52 0.40
CA ALA A 9 -13.70 5.51 0.26
C ALA A 9 -13.23 4.08 0.63
N ASP A 10 -11.94 3.78 0.47
CA ASP A 10 -11.41 2.44 0.70
C ASP A 10 -10.80 2.24 2.10
N LEU A 11 -10.24 3.29 2.68
CA LEU A 11 -9.47 3.27 3.93
C LEU A 11 -10.14 4.04 5.09
N GLY A 12 -11.17 4.84 4.80
CA GLY A 12 -11.76 5.78 5.76
C GLY A 12 -11.20 7.20 5.58
N PRO A 13 -11.68 8.18 6.36
CA PRO A 13 -11.32 9.59 6.20
C PRO A 13 -9.81 9.81 6.36
N ILE A 14 -9.21 10.54 5.42
CA ILE A 14 -7.78 10.89 5.42
C ILE A 14 -7.67 12.42 5.53
N GLY A 15 -7.13 12.91 6.63
CA GLY A 15 -6.89 14.34 6.86
C GLY A 15 -5.84 14.93 5.92
N GLY A 16 -5.82 16.26 5.83
CA GLY A 16 -4.84 16.97 4.99
C GLY A 16 -3.39 16.68 5.39
N GLU A 17 -3.10 16.60 6.69
CA GLU A 17 -1.77 16.28 7.22
C GLU A 17 -1.33 14.85 6.88
N GLN A 18 -2.22 13.87 7.05
CA GLN A 18 -1.97 12.47 6.66
C GLN A 18 -1.69 12.35 5.14
N TRP A 19 -2.39 13.16 4.33
CA TRP A 19 -2.16 13.16 2.88
C TRP A 19 -0.81 13.78 2.51
N GLU A 20 -0.39 14.83 3.21
CA GLU A 20 0.95 15.40 3.05
C GLU A 20 2.03 14.43 3.51
N GLU A 21 1.84 13.72 4.62
CA GLU A 21 2.74 12.65 5.07
C GLU A 21 2.83 11.54 4.02
N ALA A 22 1.72 11.10 3.44
CA ALA A 22 1.71 10.10 2.37
C ALA A 22 2.52 10.55 1.14
N LEU A 23 2.45 11.84 0.77
CA LEU A 23 3.24 12.40 -0.32
C LEU A 23 4.73 12.46 0.03
N GLN A 24 5.07 12.83 1.26
CA GLN A 24 6.45 12.84 1.74
C GLN A 24 7.04 11.42 1.82
N ALA A 25 6.23 10.44 2.24
CA ALA A 25 6.61 9.03 2.33
C ALA A 25 7.09 8.46 0.98
N VAL A 26 6.54 8.92 -0.15
CA VAL A 26 7.04 8.53 -1.49
C VAL A 26 8.52 8.90 -1.68
N ASN A 27 8.95 10.04 -1.13
CA ASN A 27 10.33 10.50 -1.29
C ASN A 27 11.32 9.79 -0.36
N THR A 28 10.85 9.34 0.80
CA THR A 28 11.66 8.68 1.84
C THR A 28 11.59 7.15 1.78
N CYS A 29 10.67 6.58 0.98
CA CYS A 29 10.43 5.13 0.91
C CYS A 29 11.65 4.30 0.46
N SER A 30 12.53 4.88 -0.36
CA SER A 30 13.71 4.20 -0.89
C SER A 30 14.68 5.20 -1.53
N LEU A 31 15.96 4.84 -1.67
CA LEU A 31 16.91 5.57 -2.51
C LEU A 31 16.74 5.25 -4.01
N ASN A 32 16.07 4.14 -4.35
CA ASN A 32 15.87 3.73 -5.73
C ASN A 32 14.67 4.48 -6.36
N VAL A 33 14.93 5.21 -7.45
CA VAL A 33 13.92 5.97 -8.20
C VAL A 33 12.78 5.08 -8.71
N SER A 34 13.05 3.86 -9.18
CA SER A 34 12.00 2.94 -9.66
C SER A 34 11.03 2.56 -8.54
N GLN A 35 11.53 2.43 -7.31
CA GLN A 35 10.69 2.16 -6.15
C GLN A 35 9.84 3.40 -5.81
N LYS A 36 10.44 4.60 -5.77
CA LYS A 36 9.68 5.85 -5.59
C LYS A 36 8.55 6.01 -6.62
N ILE A 37 8.82 5.70 -7.90
CA ILE A 37 7.82 5.76 -8.97
C ILE A 37 6.69 4.76 -8.74
N SER A 38 7.00 3.53 -8.32
CA SER A 38 5.91 2.55 -8.10
C SER A 38 5.06 2.91 -6.88
N GLN A 39 5.67 3.48 -5.82
CA GLN A 39 4.91 4.02 -4.68
C GLN A 39 4.02 5.20 -5.12
N LEU A 40 4.55 6.09 -5.97
CA LEU A 40 3.75 7.17 -6.56
C LEU A 40 2.59 6.63 -7.41
N TYR A 41 2.82 5.54 -8.17
CA TYR A 41 1.76 4.91 -8.95
C TYR A 41 0.65 4.30 -8.10
N ILE A 42 0.98 3.82 -6.91
CA ILE A 42 0.01 3.33 -5.93
C ILE A 42 -0.74 4.51 -5.33
N LEU A 43 -0.02 5.52 -4.82
CA LEU A 43 -0.61 6.71 -4.23
C LEU A 43 -1.58 7.42 -5.18
N LEU A 44 -1.18 7.61 -6.45
CA LEU A 44 -2.02 8.19 -7.50
C LEU A 44 -3.06 7.22 -8.08
N ARG A 45 -3.07 5.96 -7.64
CA ARG A 45 -3.93 4.89 -8.12
C ARG A 45 -3.86 4.68 -9.64
N VAL A 46 -2.70 4.84 -10.26
CA VAL A 46 -2.52 4.65 -11.72
C VAL A 46 -2.09 3.24 -12.09
N HIS A 47 -1.65 2.42 -11.13
CA HIS A 47 -1.25 1.03 -11.37
C HIS A 47 -2.32 0.25 -12.16
N CYS A 48 -1.88 -0.55 -13.14
CA CYS A 48 -2.75 -1.41 -13.93
C CYS A 48 -3.20 -2.61 -13.08
N THR A 49 -4.50 -2.77 -12.92
CA THR A 49 -5.11 -3.89 -12.18
C THR A 49 -5.87 -4.78 -13.15
N PRO A 50 -6.13 -6.08 -12.85
CA PRO A 50 -6.98 -6.94 -13.67
C PRO A 50 -8.31 -6.30 -14.06
N VAL A 51 -8.96 -5.60 -13.12
CA VAL A 51 -10.20 -4.85 -13.38
C VAL A 51 -9.99 -3.72 -14.39
N LYS A 52 -8.90 -2.95 -14.28
CA LYS A 52 -8.60 -1.88 -15.26
C LYS A 52 -8.22 -2.44 -16.63
N LEU A 53 -7.39 -3.48 -16.66
CA LEU A 53 -6.98 -4.13 -17.91
C LEU A 53 -8.20 -4.72 -18.64
N SER A 54 -9.15 -5.28 -17.90
CA SER A 54 -10.41 -5.76 -18.46
C SER A 54 -11.28 -4.63 -19.02
N LYS A 55 -11.42 -3.51 -18.29
CA LYS A 55 -12.13 -2.32 -18.79
C LYS A 55 -11.48 -1.71 -20.04
N MET A 56 -10.16 -1.84 -20.18
CA MET A 56 -9.42 -1.39 -21.38
C MET A 56 -9.47 -2.40 -22.54
N GLY A 57 -10.18 -3.52 -22.38
CA GLY A 57 -10.26 -4.58 -23.40
C GLY A 57 -8.95 -5.33 -23.61
N LYS A 58 -7.98 -5.21 -22.69
CA LYS A 58 -6.66 -5.87 -22.80
C LYS A 58 -6.67 -7.32 -22.33
N THR A 59 -7.62 -7.69 -21.48
CA THR A 59 -7.79 -9.06 -20.99
C THR A 59 -9.25 -9.32 -20.64
N PRO A 60 -9.81 -10.51 -20.95
CA PRO A 60 -11.13 -10.87 -20.46
C PRO A 60 -11.12 -11.22 -18.96
N ASN A 61 -9.96 -11.50 -18.37
CA ASN A 61 -9.85 -11.96 -17.00
C ASN A 61 -9.71 -10.79 -16.01
N LEU A 62 -10.76 -10.57 -15.21
CA LEU A 62 -10.81 -9.56 -14.15
C LEU A 62 -10.40 -10.10 -12.77
N MET A 63 -10.14 -11.40 -12.63
CA MET A 63 -9.89 -12.05 -11.35
C MET A 63 -8.51 -11.71 -10.79
N CYS A 64 -8.42 -11.63 -9.47
CA CYS A 64 -7.16 -11.47 -8.76
C CYS A 64 -6.19 -12.62 -9.08
N GLY A 65 -4.97 -12.31 -9.53
CA GLY A 65 -3.96 -13.32 -9.85
C GLY A 65 -3.51 -14.15 -8.64
N LYS A 66 -3.60 -13.58 -7.43
CA LYS A 66 -3.13 -14.22 -6.18
C LYS A 66 -4.19 -15.18 -5.60
N CYS A 67 -5.42 -14.71 -5.35
CA CYS A 67 -6.48 -15.53 -4.74
C CYS A 67 -7.41 -16.21 -5.74
N ARG A 68 -7.52 -15.70 -6.99
CA ARG A 68 -8.41 -16.17 -8.06
C ARG A 68 -9.90 -16.24 -7.69
N ALA A 69 -10.32 -15.61 -6.60
CA ALA A 69 -11.68 -15.72 -6.06
C ALA A 69 -12.57 -14.50 -6.33
N VAL A 70 -11.99 -13.29 -6.41
CA VAL A 70 -12.73 -12.04 -6.62
C VAL A 70 -12.03 -11.14 -7.66
N PRO A 71 -12.72 -10.12 -8.21
CA PRO A 71 -12.09 -9.15 -9.09
C PRO A 71 -10.88 -8.48 -8.45
N GLY A 72 -9.78 -8.39 -9.19
CA GLY A 72 -8.55 -7.72 -8.74
C GLY A 72 -8.64 -6.21 -8.93
N ASP A 73 -9.34 -5.51 -8.04
CA ASP A 73 -9.21 -4.05 -7.92
C ASP A 73 -7.95 -3.66 -7.12
N LEU A 74 -7.65 -2.36 -7.07
CA LEU A 74 -6.38 -1.91 -6.47
C LEU A 74 -6.31 -2.27 -4.98
N ILE A 75 -7.37 -2.00 -4.21
CA ILE A 75 -7.38 -2.24 -2.77
C ILE A 75 -7.39 -3.73 -2.43
N HIS A 76 -8.02 -4.58 -3.26
CA HIS A 76 -7.93 -6.02 -3.11
C HIS A 76 -6.50 -6.50 -3.33
N LEU A 77 -5.86 -6.06 -4.41
CA LEU A 77 -4.50 -6.46 -4.74
C LEU A 77 -3.45 -5.95 -3.76
N LEU A 78 -3.75 -4.93 -2.96
CA LEU A 78 -2.81 -4.32 -2.00
C LEU A 78 -3.11 -4.66 -0.54
N TRP A 79 -4.37 -4.94 -0.19
CA TRP A 79 -4.78 -5.16 1.20
C TRP A 79 -5.80 -6.29 1.39
N ARG A 80 -6.97 -6.21 0.73
CA ARG A 80 -8.10 -7.12 1.04
C ARG A 80 -7.87 -8.56 0.57
N CYS A 81 -6.86 -8.83 -0.26
CA CYS A 81 -6.55 -10.19 -0.67
C CYS A 81 -6.10 -11.02 0.55
N PRO A 82 -6.73 -12.18 0.85
CA PRO A 82 -6.39 -12.97 2.04
C PRO A 82 -4.91 -13.37 2.12
N LYS A 83 -4.30 -13.68 0.96
CA LYS A 83 -2.87 -14.00 0.87
C LYS A 83 -2.00 -12.81 1.27
N LEU A 84 -2.41 -11.61 0.87
CA LEU A 84 -1.66 -10.39 1.12
C LEU A 84 -1.90 -9.85 2.53
N TYR A 85 -3.12 -9.97 3.03
CA TYR A 85 -3.43 -9.64 4.42
C TYR A 85 -2.60 -10.48 5.39
N ARG A 86 -2.47 -11.79 5.13
CA ARG A 86 -1.57 -12.67 5.88
C ARG A 86 -0.12 -12.21 5.81
N TYR A 87 0.35 -11.87 4.61
CA TYR A 87 1.70 -11.32 4.42
C TYR A 87 1.93 -10.05 5.26
N TRP A 88 1.02 -9.08 5.22
CA TRP A 88 1.12 -7.86 6.03
C TRP A 88 1.15 -8.15 7.52
N THR A 89 0.36 -9.12 7.98
CA THR A 89 0.34 -9.56 9.38
C THR A 89 1.72 -10.12 9.80
N GLU A 90 2.32 -10.98 8.99
CA GLU A 90 3.62 -11.59 9.26
C GLU A 90 4.76 -10.55 9.20
N VAL A 91 4.72 -9.63 8.22
CA VAL A 91 5.67 -8.52 8.10
C VAL A 91 5.62 -7.61 9.32
N LEU A 92 4.42 -7.13 9.69
CA LEU A 92 4.26 -6.25 10.85
C LEU A 92 4.68 -6.93 12.16
N ALA A 93 4.29 -8.19 12.36
CA ALA A 93 4.70 -8.95 13.53
C ALA A 93 6.23 -9.07 13.62
N THR A 94 6.89 -9.26 12.48
CA THR A 94 8.36 -9.32 12.40
C THR A 94 8.99 -7.96 12.67
N LEU A 95 8.50 -6.90 12.05
CA LEU A 95 9.02 -5.54 12.21
C LEU A 95 8.84 -5.04 13.65
N ASN A 96 7.67 -5.22 14.24
CA ASN A 96 7.41 -4.89 15.65
C ASN A 96 8.35 -5.65 16.59
N ARG A 97 8.64 -6.93 16.31
CA ARG A 97 9.60 -7.72 17.10
C ARG A 97 11.04 -7.23 16.96
N VAL A 98 11.48 -6.92 15.74
CA VAL A 98 12.87 -6.51 15.47
C VAL A 98 13.15 -5.11 16.00
N PHE A 99 12.24 -4.17 15.76
CA PHE A 99 12.40 -2.77 16.13
C PHE A 99 11.84 -2.46 17.53
N GLN A 100 11.26 -3.45 18.22
CA GLN A 100 10.63 -3.28 19.53
C GLN A 100 9.56 -2.17 19.52
N THR A 101 8.75 -2.16 18.46
CA THR A 101 7.67 -1.19 18.23
C THR A 101 6.31 -1.87 18.36
N ASN A 102 5.24 -1.06 18.45
CA ASN A 102 3.87 -1.55 18.50
C ASN A 102 3.01 -0.89 17.41
N VAL A 103 3.45 -1.02 16.15
CA VAL A 103 2.71 -0.47 15.01
C VAL A 103 1.49 -1.35 14.75
N PRO A 104 0.27 -0.79 14.72
CA PRO A 104 -0.93 -1.56 14.42
C PRO A 104 -0.97 -2.00 12.96
N LEU A 105 -1.72 -3.06 12.68
CA LEU A 105 -2.05 -3.49 11.32
C LEU A 105 -3.07 -2.54 10.71
N ASP A 106 -2.57 -1.44 10.17
CA ASP A 106 -3.35 -0.38 9.55
C ASP A 106 -3.02 -0.25 8.06
N PRO A 107 -4.02 -0.28 7.15
CA PRO A 107 -3.77 -0.12 5.73
C PRO A 107 -3.21 1.25 5.36
N LEU A 108 -3.52 2.32 6.10
CA LEU A 108 -3.01 3.65 5.76
C LEU A 108 -1.49 3.70 5.96
N GLY A 109 -1.00 3.20 7.08
CA GLY A 109 0.43 3.03 7.35
C GLY A 109 1.11 2.03 6.42
N CYS A 110 0.52 0.86 6.21
CA CYS A 110 1.13 -0.18 5.36
C CYS A 110 1.21 0.23 3.89
N LEU A 111 0.18 0.89 3.36
CA LEU A 111 0.08 1.20 1.93
C LEU A 111 0.63 2.57 1.58
N LEU A 112 0.34 3.58 2.40
CA LEU A 112 0.67 4.98 2.11
C LEU A 112 1.82 5.51 2.97
N GLY A 113 2.26 4.75 3.97
CA GLY A 113 3.39 5.14 4.83
C GLY A 113 3.05 6.19 5.88
N VAL A 114 1.76 6.43 6.15
CA VAL A 114 1.27 7.35 7.18
C VAL A 114 1.26 6.64 8.52
N LEU A 115 2.20 6.98 9.41
CA LEU A 115 2.37 6.27 10.68
C LEU A 115 2.10 7.25 11.83
N GLU A 116 0.82 7.50 12.09
CA GLU A 116 0.39 8.40 13.15
C GLU A 116 0.91 7.97 14.52
N GLY A 117 1.54 8.90 15.24
CA GLY A 117 1.95 8.73 16.63
C GLY A 117 3.13 7.79 16.88
N ALA A 118 3.66 7.14 15.83
CA ALA A 118 4.82 6.28 15.95
C ALA A 118 6.09 7.07 15.59
N ILE A 119 6.90 7.42 16.60
CA ILE A 119 8.26 7.94 16.38
C ILE A 119 9.11 6.76 15.91
N LEU A 120 9.01 6.46 14.62
CA LEU A 120 9.78 5.40 13.97
C LEU A 120 11.00 6.02 13.32
N GLU A 121 12.16 5.42 13.60
CA GLU A 121 13.38 5.72 12.87
C GLU A 121 13.15 5.56 11.37
N GLU A 122 13.85 6.38 10.59
CA GLU A 122 13.76 6.40 9.13
C GLU A 122 13.97 5.00 8.51
N VAL A 123 14.86 4.21 9.11
CA VAL A 123 15.13 2.81 8.75
C VAL A 123 13.89 1.92 8.88
N THR A 124 13.07 2.13 9.91
CA THR A 124 11.85 1.35 10.13
C THR A 124 10.78 1.70 9.10
N ARG A 125 10.63 2.99 8.77
CA ARG A 125 9.72 3.45 7.70
C ARG A 125 10.13 2.89 6.34
N MET A 126 11.43 2.90 6.04
CA MET A 126 11.98 2.28 4.83
C MET A 126 11.72 0.78 4.77
N ALA A 127 11.76 0.06 5.91
CA ALA A 127 11.46 -1.37 5.95
C ALA A 127 9.99 -1.65 5.60
N PHE A 128 9.05 -0.85 6.13
CA PHE A 128 7.63 -0.94 5.78
C PHE A 128 7.39 -0.67 4.29
N ALA A 129 7.96 0.41 3.76
CA ALA A 129 7.86 0.73 2.35
C ALA A 129 8.43 -0.38 1.45
N ARG A 130 9.57 -0.96 1.83
CA ARG A 130 10.21 -2.07 1.10
C ARG A 130 9.37 -3.34 1.09
N ALA A 131 8.70 -3.64 2.19
CA ALA A 131 7.82 -4.79 2.27
C ALA A 131 6.67 -4.71 1.26
N LEU A 132 6.19 -3.51 0.94
CA LEU A 132 5.15 -3.30 -0.07
C LEU A 132 5.58 -3.75 -1.47
N PHE A 133 6.81 -3.43 -1.90
CA PHE A 133 7.34 -3.82 -3.21
C PHE A 133 7.60 -5.33 -3.34
N GLN A 134 7.89 -6.00 -2.22
CA GLN A 134 8.03 -7.47 -2.21
C GLN A 134 6.68 -8.17 -2.29
N ALA A 135 5.62 -7.48 -1.87
CA ALA A 135 4.26 -8.00 -1.82
C ALA A 135 3.51 -7.86 -3.16
N SER A 136 3.84 -6.82 -3.94
CA SER A 136 3.22 -6.49 -5.23
C SER A 136 3.61 -7.44 -6.35
#